data_AF-A0A452QZG2-F1
#
_entry.id   AF-A0A452QZG2-F1
#
_cell.length_a   1.000
_cell.length_b   1.000
_cell.length_c   1.000
_cell.angle_alpha   90.00
_cell.angle_beta   90.00
_cell.angle_gamma   90.00
#
_symmetry.space_group_name_H-M   'P 1'
#
loop_
_entity.id
_entity.type
_entity.pdbx_description
1 polymer ?
#
loop_
_entity_poly.entity_id
_entity_poly.type
_entity_poly.pdbx_seq_one_letter_code
_entity_poly.pdbx_strand_id
1 'polypeptide(L)'
;PVSQKEPTLQRIISTLANKNDEIQNFIDTLNQTLKGVQENSSNVLSELDEEFDSLYSILDEVKESMINSIKQEQARKSQELQSQLSQCNNALENSEELLEFATRSLDIKEPEEFSKKNLIFKNDVFPFNFGFIKSFLILKNASNFLSKMLSIYSKVNTWMCLWGS
;
A
#
# COMPACT_ATOMS: atom_id res chain seq x y z
N PRO A 1 -54.14 -40.57 -75.28
CA PRO A 1 -52.90 -40.13 -74.57
C PRO A 1 -52.89 -38.67 -74.05
N VAL A 2 -53.89 -37.83 -74.37
CA VAL A 2 -53.94 -36.42 -73.88
C VAL A 2 -54.57 -36.29 -72.47
N SER A 3 -55.43 -37.24 -72.06
CA SER A 3 -56.24 -37.16 -70.82
C SER A 3 -55.49 -37.37 -69.50
N GLN A 4 -54.28 -37.92 -69.50
CA GLN A 4 -53.50 -38.16 -68.27
C GLN A 4 -52.47 -37.06 -67.96
N LYS A 5 -52.22 -36.10 -68.87
CA LYS A 5 -51.17 -35.09 -68.70
C LYS A 5 -51.54 -33.97 -67.72
N GLU A 6 -52.81 -33.57 -67.70
CA GLU A 6 -53.31 -32.50 -66.82
C GLU A 6 -53.20 -32.81 -65.31
N PRO A 7 -53.65 -33.99 -64.82
CA PRO A 7 -53.56 -34.33 -63.40
C PRO A 7 -52.11 -34.44 -62.91
N THR A 8 -51.20 -34.94 -63.75
CA THR A 8 -49.78 -35.03 -63.43
C THR A 8 -49.13 -33.66 -63.28
N LEU A 9 -49.44 -32.72 -64.19
CA LEU A 9 -48.96 -31.35 -64.12
C LEU A 9 -49.46 -30.63 -62.86
N GLN A 10 -50.74 -30.77 -62.52
CA GLN A 10 -51.30 -30.20 -61.29
C GLN A 10 -50.58 -30.73 -60.04
N ARG A 11 -50.31 -32.04 -59.96
CA ARG A 11 -49.55 -32.62 -58.84
C ARG A 11 -48.13 -32.08 -58.74
N ILE A 12 -47.46 -31.87 -59.87
CA ILE A 12 -46.12 -31.27 -59.91
C ILE A 12 -46.19 -29.82 -59.41
N ILE A 13 -47.15 -29.04 -59.89
CA ILE A 13 -47.35 -27.64 -59.46
C ILE A 13 -47.59 -27.57 -57.95
N SER A 14 -48.50 -28.38 -57.40
CA SER A 14 -48.74 -28.42 -55.96
C SER A 14 -47.49 -28.81 -55.17
N THR A 15 -46.70 -29.75 -55.68
CA THR A 15 -45.45 -30.16 -55.02
C THR A 15 -44.44 -29.02 -55.00
N LEU A 16 -44.28 -28.31 -56.12
CA LEU A 16 -43.38 -27.16 -56.21
C LEU A 16 -43.84 -26.00 -55.31
N ALA A 17 -45.14 -25.73 -55.27
CA ALA A 17 -45.71 -24.72 -54.36
C ALA A 17 -45.39 -25.07 -52.90
N ASN A 18 -45.68 -26.30 -52.47
CA ASN A 18 -45.34 -26.75 -51.12
C ASN A 18 -43.85 -26.66 -50.82
N LYS A 19 -42.98 -27.00 -51.78
CA LYS A 19 -41.52 -26.88 -51.62
C LYS A 19 -41.06 -25.43 -51.55
N ASN A 20 -41.68 -24.52 -52.29
CA ASN A 20 -41.40 -23.08 -52.15
C ASN A 20 -41.81 -22.56 -50.77
N ASP A 21 -42.96 -22.98 -50.24
CA ASP A 21 -43.39 -22.59 -48.89
C ASP A 21 -42.44 -23.14 -47.81
N GLU A 22 -41.98 -24.40 -47.93
CA GLU A 22 -40.96 -24.97 -47.05
C GLU A 22 -39.64 -24.18 -47.11
N ILE A 23 -39.18 -23.80 -48.31
CA ILE A 23 -37.97 -23.00 -48.51
C ILE A 23 -38.14 -21.62 -47.87
N GLN A 24 -39.30 -20.98 -48.04
CA GLN A 24 -39.57 -19.67 -47.46
C GLN A 24 -39.53 -19.72 -45.92
N ASN A 25 -40.17 -20.72 -45.31
CA ASN A 25 -40.12 -20.93 -43.86
C ASN A 25 -38.69 -21.19 -43.36
N PHE A 26 -37.89 -21.92 -44.14
CA PHE A 26 -36.49 -22.16 -43.81
C PHE A 26 -35.66 -20.88 -43.87
N ILE A 27 -35.87 -20.03 -44.89
CA ILE A 27 -35.26 -18.70 -45.01
C ILE A 27 -35.61 -17.84 -43.79
N ASP A 28 -36.88 -17.82 -43.37
CA ASP A 28 -37.30 -17.04 -42.21
C ASP A 28 -36.64 -17.53 -40.91
N THR A 29 -36.51 -18.85 -40.75
CA THR A 29 -35.81 -19.48 -39.63
C THR A 29 -34.32 -19.11 -39.63
N LEU A 30 -33.66 -19.12 -40.78
CA LEU A 30 -32.26 -18.71 -40.92
C LEU A 30 -32.07 -17.24 -40.58
N ASN A 31 -32.98 -16.36 -41.03
CA ASN A 31 -32.93 -14.94 -40.71
C ASN A 31 -33.10 -14.68 -39.20
N GLN A 32 -34.02 -15.38 -38.54
CA GLN A 32 -34.18 -15.30 -37.09
C GLN A 32 -32.95 -15.80 -36.34
N THR A 33 -32.38 -16.93 -36.79
CA THR A 33 -31.15 -17.48 -36.20
C THR A 33 -29.97 -16.53 -36.36
N LEU A 34 -29.79 -15.94 -37.55
CA LEU A 34 -28.75 -14.96 -37.82
C LEU A 34 -28.89 -13.74 -36.91
N LYS A 35 -30.12 -13.22 -36.78
CA LYS A 35 -30.41 -12.10 -35.87
C LYS A 35 -30.06 -12.45 -34.43
N GLY A 36 -30.46 -13.62 -33.95
CA GLY A 36 -30.12 -14.08 -32.61
C GLY A 36 -28.62 -14.20 -32.36
N VAL A 37 -27.85 -14.68 -33.35
CA VAL A 37 -26.38 -14.72 -33.27
C VAL A 37 -25.78 -13.31 -33.20
N GLN A 38 -26.28 -12.38 -34.02
CA GLN A 38 -25.81 -10.99 -34.02
C GLN A 38 -26.09 -10.28 -32.69
N GLU A 39 -27.31 -10.42 -32.16
CA GLU A 39 -27.71 -9.86 -30.86
C GLU A 39 -26.87 -10.47 -29.72
N ASN A 40 -26.73 -11.79 -29.69
CA ASN A 40 -25.91 -12.47 -28.68
C ASN A 40 -24.45 -12.01 -28.73
N SER A 41 -23.87 -11.91 -29.92
CA SER A 41 -22.49 -11.41 -30.08
C SER A 41 -22.36 -9.97 -29.60
N SER A 42 -23.33 -9.11 -29.89
CA SER A 42 -23.32 -7.72 -29.42
C SER A 42 -23.42 -7.64 -27.89
N ASN A 43 -24.28 -8.46 -27.29
CA ASN A 43 -24.47 -8.48 -25.84
C ASN A 43 -23.20 -8.94 -25.13
N VAL A 44 -22.59 -10.04 -25.58
CA VAL A 44 -21.35 -10.57 -24.97
C VAL A 44 -20.19 -9.58 -25.11
N LEU A 45 -20.11 -8.84 -26.21
CA LEU A 45 -19.10 -7.78 -26.36
C LEU A 45 -19.35 -6.63 -25.38
N SER A 46 -20.60 -6.19 -25.21
CA SER A 46 -20.97 -5.15 -24.24
C SER A 46 -20.67 -5.56 -22.80
N GLU A 47 -21.04 -6.79 -22.42
CA GLU A 47 -20.75 -7.34 -21.08
C GLU A 47 -19.23 -7.40 -20.83
N LEU A 48 -18.44 -7.78 -21.84
CA LEU A 48 -16.99 -7.79 -21.72
C LEU A 48 -16.42 -6.38 -21.52
N ASP A 49 -16.91 -5.39 -22.26
CA ASP A 49 -16.49 -4.00 -22.11
C ASP A 49 -16.83 -3.46 -20.70
N GLU A 50 -18.02 -3.77 -20.18
CA GLU A 50 -18.42 -3.41 -18.81
C GLU A 50 -17.52 -4.04 -17.73
N GLU A 51 -17.12 -5.30 -17.91
CA GLU A 51 -16.18 -5.97 -17.01
C GLU A 51 -14.79 -5.30 -17.06
N PHE A 52 -14.31 -4.88 -18.23
CA PHE A 52 -13.06 -4.13 -18.34
C PHE A 52 -13.15 -2.75 -17.65
N ASP A 53 -14.24 -2.03 -17.82
CA ASP A 53 -14.48 -0.75 -17.14
C ASP A 53 -14.47 -0.90 -15.62
N SER A 54 -15.10 -1.97 -15.11
CA SER A 54 -15.06 -2.34 -13.69
C SER A 54 -13.62 -2.61 -13.21
N LEU A 55 -12.85 -3.40 -13.98
CA LEU A 55 -11.45 -3.67 -13.67
C LEU A 55 -10.59 -2.40 -13.65
N TYR A 56 -10.80 -1.47 -14.59
CA TYR A 56 -10.09 -0.19 -14.59
C TYR A 56 -10.44 0.66 -13.37
N SER A 57 -11.70 0.69 -12.96
CA SER A 57 -12.12 1.40 -11.75
C SER A 57 -11.43 0.85 -10.50
N ILE A 58 -11.39 -0.48 -10.34
CA ILE A 58 -10.72 -1.14 -9.21
C ILE A 58 -9.21 -0.84 -9.24
N LEU A 59 -8.59 -0.89 -10.42
CA LEU A 59 -7.18 -0.60 -10.57
C LEU A 59 -6.84 0.84 -10.15
N ASP A 60 -7.67 1.81 -10.53
CA ASP A 60 -7.47 3.21 -10.17
C ASP A 60 -7.68 3.44 -8.66
N GLU A 61 -8.68 2.80 -8.06
CA GLU A 61 -8.90 2.86 -6.61
C GLU A 61 -7.69 2.32 -5.82
N VAL A 62 -7.16 1.16 -6.22
CA VAL A 62 -5.98 0.56 -5.58
C VAL A 62 -4.75 1.44 -5.76
N LYS A 63 -4.56 2.02 -6.95
CA LYS A 63 -3.46 2.96 -7.23
C LYS A 63 -3.55 4.18 -6.32
N GLU A 64 -4.71 4.82 -6.21
CA GLU A 64 -4.91 5.99 -5.34
C GLU A 64 -4.70 5.63 -3.86
N SER A 65 -5.17 4.46 -3.42
CA SER A 65 -4.92 3.94 -2.07
C SER A 65 -3.42 3.78 -1.76
N MET A 66 -2.65 3.22 -2.70
CA MET A 66 -1.19 3.08 -2.57
C MET A 66 -0.50 4.45 -2.53
N ILE A 67 -0.88 5.39 -3.41
CA ILE A 67 -0.36 6.75 -3.43
C ILE A 67 -0.60 7.45 -2.09
N ASN A 68 -1.81 7.33 -1.55
CA ASN A 68 -2.17 7.92 -0.27
C ASN A 68 -1.37 7.31 0.88
N SER A 69 -1.17 5.99 0.87
CA SER A 69 -0.34 5.29 1.86
C SER A 69 1.12 5.79 1.83
N ILE A 70 1.70 5.97 0.65
CA ILE A 70 3.06 6.51 0.49
C ILE A 70 3.15 7.94 1.02
N LYS A 71 2.18 8.82 0.67
CA LYS A 71 2.14 10.21 1.14
C LYS A 71 2.02 10.31 2.67
N GLN A 72 1.15 9.51 3.26
CA GLN A 72 0.98 9.45 4.73
C GLN A 72 2.27 8.99 5.41
N GLU A 73 2.90 7.93 4.91
CA GLU A 73 4.13 7.41 5.49
C GLU A 73 5.32 8.37 5.33
N GLN A 74 5.40 9.07 4.19
CA GLN A 74 6.37 10.15 3.98
C GLN A 74 6.17 11.28 4.98
N ALA A 75 4.93 11.74 5.17
CA ALA A 75 4.61 12.81 6.12
C ALA A 75 4.96 12.40 7.56
N ARG A 76 4.57 11.18 7.96
CA ARG A 76 4.87 10.61 9.28
C ARG A 76 6.38 10.56 9.56
N LYS A 77 7.17 10.01 8.62
CA LYS A 77 8.63 9.94 8.75
C LYS A 77 9.28 11.32 8.80
N SER A 78 8.80 12.26 7.99
CA SER A 78 9.31 13.63 7.97
C SER A 78 9.04 14.34 9.29
N GLN A 79 7.83 14.19 9.85
CA GLN A 79 7.47 14.75 11.14
C GLN A 79 8.30 14.15 12.29
N GLU A 80 8.52 12.84 12.28
CA GLU A 80 9.36 12.16 13.26
C GLU A 80 10.81 12.68 13.21
N LEU A 81 11.40 12.79 12.01
CA LEU A 81 12.74 13.34 11.85
C LEU A 81 12.84 14.80 12.28
N GLN A 82 11.83 15.62 11.99
CA GLN A 82 11.78 17.01 12.46
C GLN A 82 11.70 17.09 13.98
N SER A 83 10.91 16.22 14.62
CA SER A 83 10.84 16.11 16.08
C SER A 83 12.19 15.73 16.67
N GLN A 84 12.86 14.73 16.10
CA GLN A 84 14.19 14.31 16.53
C GLN A 84 15.23 15.42 16.34
N LEU A 85 15.20 16.13 15.21
CA LEU A 85 16.09 17.27 14.95
C LEU A 85 15.88 18.37 16.00
N SER A 86 14.63 18.71 16.30
CA SER A 86 14.31 19.70 17.35
C SER A 86 14.84 19.27 18.71
N GLN A 87 14.66 18.00 19.07
CA GLN A 87 15.19 17.46 20.32
C GLN A 87 16.73 17.52 20.35
N CYS A 88 17.40 17.17 19.24
CA CYS A 88 18.86 17.25 19.11
C CYS A 88 19.40 18.69 19.14
N ASN A 89 18.66 19.67 18.62
CA ASN A 89 19.06 21.07 18.69
C ASN A 89 18.93 21.62 20.12
N ASN A 90 17.80 21.37 20.79
CA ASN A 90 17.60 21.79 22.19
C ASN A 90 18.65 21.14 23.10
N ALA A 91 18.95 19.87 22.84
CA ALA A 91 20.01 19.10 23.46
C ALA A 91 21.40 19.73 23.31
N LEU A 92 21.74 20.14 22.10
CA LEU A 92 23.01 20.78 21.79
C LEU A 92 23.12 22.12 22.52
N GLU A 93 22.10 22.97 22.44
CA GLU A 93 22.02 24.26 23.13
C GLU A 93 22.26 24.10 24.64
N ASN A 94 21.56 23.16 25.29
CA ASN A 94 21.75 22.86 26.71
C ASN A 94 23.18 22.37 27.04
N SER A 95 23.81 21.64 26.13
CA SER A 95 25.20 21.19 26.31
C SER A 95 26.20 22.32 26.14
N GLU A 96 25.93 23.27 25.24
CA GLU A 96 26.74 24.48 25.04
C GLU A 96 26.65 25.40 26.26
N GLU A 97 25.46 25.61 26.82
CA GLU A 97 25.25 26.36 28.07
C GLU A 97 26.02 25.73 29.24
N LEU A 98 25.96 24.40 29.35
CA LEU A 98 26.70 23.65 30.37
C LEU A 98 28.21 23.84 30.23
N LEU A 99 28.72 23.71 28.99
CA LEU A 99 30.14 23.90 28.70
C LEU A 99 30.58 25.32 29.07
N GLU A 100 29.80 26.33 28.65
CA GLU A 100 30.09 27.72 28.94
C GLU A 100 30.11 28.00 30.44
N PHE A 101 29.17 27.42 31.20
CA PHE A 101 29.13 27.51 32.65
C PHE A 101 30.36 26.86 33.30
N ALA A 102 30.76 25.67 32.86
CA ALA A 102 31.95 24.98 33.36
C ALA A 102 33.22 25.79 33.09
N THR A 103 33.35 26.36 31.89
CA THR A 103 34.47 27.24 31.52
C THR A 103 34.53 28.47 32.42
N ARG A 104 33.41 29.19 32.59
CA ARG A 104 33.34 30.36 33.50
C ARG A 104 33.63 30.01 34.96
N SER A 105 33.37 28.77 35.37
CA SER A 105 33.63 28.31 36.75
C SER A 105 35.11 28.07 37.02
N LEU A 106 35.90 27.73 35.99
CA LEU A 106 37.36 27.58 36.11
C LEU A 106 38.09 28.91 36.38
N ASP A 107 37.49 30.03 35.96
CA ASP A 107 38.07 31.37 36.16
C ASP A 107 37.79 31.95 37.56
N ILE A 108 37.05 31.24 38.42
CA ILE A 108 36.72 31.68 39.78
C ILE A 108 37.91 31.44 40.71
N LYS A 109 38.49 32.53 41.20
CA LYS A 109 39.66 32.51 42.09
C LYS A 109 39.29 32.40 43.58
N GLU A 110 38.04 32.70 43.93
CA GLU A 110 37.57 32.67 45.33
C GLU A 110 36.77 31.39 45.65
N PRO A 111 37.17 30.62 46.68
CA PRO A 111 36.59 29.30 46.98
C PRO A 111 35.13 29.35 47.48
N GLU A 112 34.69 30.45 48.08
CA GLU A 112 33.30 30.65 48.51
C GLU A 112 32.37 30.89 47.31
N GLU A 113 32.79 31.66 46.31
CA GLU A 113 32.04 31.86 45.07
C GLU A 113 31.95 30.56 44.26
N PHE A 114 33.02 29.78 44.20
CA PHE A 114 33.03 28.48 43.53
C PHE A 114 32.03 27.51 44.17
N SER A 115 32.02 27.43 45.52
CA SER A 115 31.09 26.56 46.25
C SER A 115 29.63 26.95 46.03
N LYS A 116 29.34 28.25 45.97
CA LYS A 116 27.99 28.77 45.71
C LYS A 116 27.52 28.45 44.29
N LYS A 117 28.36 28.64 43.25
CA LYS A 117 28.03 28.27 41.88
C LYS A 117 27.91 26.75 41.68
N ASN A 118 28.71 25.96 42.38
CA ASN A 118 28.64 24.50 42.33
C ASN A 118 27.34 23.95 42.94
N LEU A 119 26.78 24.61 43.97
CA LEU A 119 25.47 24.26 44.52
C LEU A 119 24.34 24.51 43.51
N ILE A 120 24.36 25.64 42.80
CA ILE A 120 23.41 25.97 41.73
C ILE A 120 23.53 24.95 40.59
N PHE A 121 24.76 24.63 40.20
CA PHE A 121 25.03 23.60 39.20
C PHE A 121 24.41 22.25 39.55
N LYS A 122 24.61 21.80 40.78
CA LYS A 122 24.17 20.49 41.26
C LYS A 122 22.66 20.37 41.38
N ASN A 123 21.98 21.48 41.74
CA ASN A 123 20.54 21.48 42.01
C ASN A 123 19.70 21.83 40.78
N ASP A 124 20.17 22.71 39.90
CA ASP A 124 19.35 23.25 38.82
C ASP A 124 19.81 22.76 37.43
N VAL A 125 21.12 22.62 37.21
CA VAL A 125 21.69 22.28 35.89
C VAL A 125 21.85 20.77 35.72
N PHE A 126 22.32 20.07 36.76
CA PHE A 126 22.58 18.62 36.72
C PHE A 126 21.32 17.76 36.46
N PRO A 127 20.17 18.01 37.11
CA PRO A 127 18.97 17.20 36.90
C PRO A 127 18.36 17.36 35.50
N PHE A 128 18.40 18.59 34.95
CA PHE A 128 17.96 18.87 33.58
C PHE A 128 18.85 18.16 32.54
N ASN A 129 20.18 18.18 32.73
CA ASN A 129 21.13 17.50 31.84
C ASN A 129 21.10 15.96 31.96
N PHE A 130 20.76 15.42 33.13
CA PHE A 130 20.58 13.96 33.29
C PHE A 130 19.30 13.46 32.59
N GLY A 131 18.25 14.27 32.55
CA GLY A 131 17.07 14.02 31.70
C GLY A 131 17.42 13.99 30.20
N PHE A 132 18.39 14.81 29.79
CA PHE A 132 18.92 14.86 28.43
C PHE A 132 19.73 13.60 28.05
N ILE A 133 20.66 13.17 28.91
CA ILE A 133 21.41 11.90 28.72
C ILE A 133 20.46 10.70 28.68
N LYS A 134 19.41 10.70 29.51
CA LYS A 134 18.39 9.64 29.54
C LYS A 134 17.56 9.60 28.25
N SER A 135 17.17 10.75 27.70
CA SER A 135 16.44 10.84 26.41
C SER A 135 17.31 10.42 25.22
N PHE A 136 18.58 10.83 25.20
CA PHE A 136 19.57 10.41 24.21
C PHE A 136 19.87 8.90 24.28
N LEU A 137 19.94 8.33 25.49
CA LEU A 137 20.06 6.89 25.71
C LEU A 137 18.80 6.13 25.30
N ILE A 138 17.59 6.67 25.44
CA ILE A 138 16.34 6.03 24.99
C ILE A 138 16.31 5.91 23.45
N LEU A 139 16.65 6.99 22.74
CA LEU A 139 16.78 7.00 21.27
C LEU A 139 17.86 6.01 20.78
N LYS A 140 18.99 5.93 21.49
CA LYS A 140 20.12 5.04 21.13
C LYS A 140 19.93 3.58 21.59
N ASN A 141 19.20 3.32 22.68
CA ASN A 141 18.92 1.97 23.18
C ASN A 141 17.81 1.27 22.40
N ALA A 142 16.76 1.95 21.96
CA ALA A 142 15.65 1.28 21.25
C ALA A 142 16.15 0.53 20.00
N SER A 143 17.04 1.13 19.23
CA SER A 143 17.65 0.51 18.03
C SER A 143 18.70 -0.57 18.37
N ASN A 144 19.60 -0.29 19.32
CA ASN A 144 20.71 -1.19 19.64
C ASN A 144 20.32 -2.39 20.54
N PHE A 145 19.32 -2.23 21.40
CA PHE A 145 18.80 -3.29 22.27
C PHE A 145 18.02 -4.33 21.45
N LEU A 146 17.18 -3.91 20.51
CA LEU A 146 16.47 -4.82 19.60
C LEU A 146 17.43 -5.64 18.72
N SER A 147 18.46 -5.00 18.18
CA SER A 147 19.48 -5.68 17.37
C SER A 147 20.31 -6.69 18.18
N LYS A 148 20.71 -6.34 19.42
CA LYS A 148 21.40 -7.27 20.33
C LYS A 148 20.51 -8.39 20.83
N MET A 149 19.24 -8.13 21.13
CA MET A 149 18.27 -9.13 21.54
C MET A 149 18.00 -10.15 20.41
N LEU A 150 17.81 -9.69 19.17
CA LEU A 150 17.68 -10.59 18.00
C LEU A 150 18.94 -11.41 17.74
N SER A 151 20.13 -10.81 17.93
CA SER A 151 21.41 -11.52 17.78
C SER A 151 21.61 -12.59 18.86
N ILE A 152 21.26 -12.28 20.12
CA ILE A 152 21.33 -13.24 21.24
C ILE A 152 20.31 -14.36 21.04
N TYR A 153 19.07 -14.02 20.70
CA TYR A 153 18.01 -15.00 20.41
C TYR A 153 18.40 -15.95 19.27
N SER A 154 18.95 -15.42 18.17
CA SER A 154 19.45 -16.22 17.05
C SER A 154 20.59 -17.17 17.48
N LYS A 155 21.57 -16.67 18.25
CA LYS A 155 22.70 -17.50 18.73
C LYS A 155 22.26 -18.61 19.68
N VAL A 156 21.33 -18.31 20.58
CA VAL A 156 20.77 -19.30 21.52
C VAL A 156 19.95 -20.35 20.76
N ASN A 157 19.14 -19.93 19.79
CA ASN A 157 18.34 -20.84 18.96
C ASN A 157 19.22 -21.76 18.10
N THR A 158 20.28 -21.23 17.47
CA THR A 158 21.25 -22.04 16.71
C THR A 158 21.98 -23.05 17.61
N TRP A 159 22.35 -22.64 18.83
CA TRP A 159 23.00 -23.53 19.80
C TRP A 159 22.06 -24.65 20.27
N MET A 160 20.78 -24.35 20.50
CA MET A 160 19.74 -25.35 20.80
C MET A 160 19.51 -26.33 19.65
N CYS A 161 19.50 -25.87 18.39
CA CYS A 161 19.34 -26.76 17.24
C CYS A 161 20.54 -27.69 17.03
N LEU A 162 21.76 -27.25 17.35
CA LEU A 162 22.99 -28.04 17.18
C LEU A 162 23.22 -29.11 18.27
N TRP A 163 22.55 -28.99 19.41
CA TRP A 163 22.67 -29.92 20.55
C TRP A 163 21.38 -30.71 20.82
N GLY A 164 20.31 -30.41 20.07
CA GLY A 164 19.03 -31.11 20.11
C GLY A 164 18.83 -32.14 19.00
N SER A 165 19.90 -32.55 18.30
CA SER A 165 19.91 -33.67 17.33
C SER A 165 21.12 -34.56 17.58
#